data_AF-A0A5C8PS93-F1
#
_entry.id   AF-A0A5C8PS93-F1
#
_cell.length_a   1.000
_cell.length_b   1.000
_cell.length_c   1.000
_cell.angle_alpha   90.00
_cell.angle_beta   90.00
_cell.angle_gamma   90.00
#
_symmetry.space_group_name_H-M   'P 1'
#
loop_
_entity.id
_entity.type
_entity.pdbx_description
1 polymer ?
#
loop_
_entity_poly.entity_id
_entity_poly.type
_entity_poly.pdbx_seq_one_letter_code
_entity_poly.pdbx_strand_id
1 'polypeptide(L)'
;MAVNDSEVRAHIRRALAAQAAEDDVLRRLTRAFRLLQAERHDPDAASDENLAAAEHYMFARQAVAGNAVSLTQMLLLAAGHDTTRCALQRIGYCPDTANDSTPASQDSIGWAVAGAMVGETDRQIYLPGSTPPPFKAAFMTAGPAREGSYAAAKA
;
A
#
# COMPACT_ATOMS: atom_id res chain seq x y z
N MET A 1 -7.01 16.23 8.91
CA MET A 1 -6.38 17.41 8.29
C MET A 1 -6.46 17.21 6.77
N ALA A 2 -5.95 18.12 5.95
CA ALA A 2 -5.81 17.87 4.52
C ALA A 2 -4.39 17.36 4.27
N VAL A 3 -4.24 16.36 3.40
CA VAL A 3 -2.92 15.78 3.09
C VAL A 3 -2.09 16.78 2.29
N ASN A 4 -0.83 17.01 2.68
CA ASN A 4 0.10 17.86 1.96
C ASN A 4 0.92 17.03 0.98
N ASP A 5 0.58 17.12 -0.31
CA ASP A 5 1.25 16.42 -1.40
C ASP A 5 2.79 16.57 -1.42
N SER A 6 3.30 17.73 -1.00
CA SER A 6 4.75 17.96 -0.98
C SER A 6 5.45 17.13 0.11
N GLU A 7 4.81 16.99 1.26
CA GLU A 7 5.29 16.18 2.38
C GLU A 7 5.18 14.69 2.06
N VAL A 8 4.06 14.25 1.48
CA VAL A 8 3.88 12.86 1.02
C VAL A 8 5.01 12.46 0.05
N ARG A 9 5.30 13.31 -0.95
CA ARG A 9 6.41 13.09 -1.87
C ARG A 9 7.77 13.09 -1.17
N ALA A 10 7.95 13.90 -0.14
CA ALA A 10 9.18 13.92 0.66
C ALA A 10 9.37 12.59 1.39
N HIS A 11 8.34 12.05 2.05
CA HIS A 11 8.38 10.73 2.69
C HIS A 11 8.71 9.62 1.68
N ILE A 12 8.04 9.61 0.52
CA ILE A 12 8.29 8.62 -0.54
C ILE A 12 9.75 8.71 -1.03
N ARG A 13 10.24 9.91 -1.36
CA ARG A 13 11.62 10.09 -1.84
C ARG A 13 12.64 9.68 -0.79
N ARG A 14 12.42 10.05 0.47
CA ARG A 14 13.29 9.69 1.60
C ARG A 14 13.35 8.17 1.76
N ALA A 15 12.20 7.50 1.76
CA ALA A 15 12.13 6.05 1.89
C ALA A 15 12.84 5.32 0.73
N LEU A 16 12.67 5.80 -0.51
CA LEU A 16 13.38 5.25 -1.68
C LEU A 16 14.88 5.53 -1.64
N ALA A 17 15.30 6.73 -1.23
CA ALA A 17 16.70 7.11 -1.12
C ALA A 17 17.44 6.29 -0.06
N ALA A 18 16.77 5.95 1.06
CA ALA A 18 17.31 5.05 2.07
C ALA A 18 17.63 3.64 1.52
N GLN A 19 17.00 3.26 0.39
CA GLN A 19 17.21 1.99 -0.28
C GLN A 19 18.00 2.13 -1.60
N ALA A 20 18.71 3.25 -1.81
CA ALA A 20 19.40 3.53 -3.06
C ALA A 20 20.48 2.49 -3.43
N ALA A 21 21.03 1.78 -2.44
CA ALA A 21 22.02 0.71 -2.64
C ALA A 21 21.41 -0.64 -3.06
N GLU A 22 20.08 -0.79 -3.07
CA GLU A 22 19.42 -2.02 -3.53
C GLU A 22 19.25 -1.97 -5.05
N ASP A 23 19.97 -2.81 -5.78
CA ASP A 23 19.95 -2.84 -7.26
C ASP A 23 18.64 -3.37 -7.83
N ASP A 24 17.94 -4.25 -7.11
CA ASP A 24 16.63 -4.77 -7.52
C ASP A 24 15.53 -3.77 -7.17
N VAL A 25 14.94 -3.16 -8.21
CA VAL A 25 13.90 -2.14 -8.04
C VAL A 25 12.67 -2.67 -7.30
N LEU A 26 12.26 -3.91 -7.52
CA LEU A 26 11.09 -4.48 -6.82
C LEU A 26 11.38 -4.67 -5.34
N ARG A 27 12.57 -5.18 -5.00
CA ARG A 27 13.01 -5.27 -3.59
C ARG A 27 13.16 -3.89 -2.96
N ARG A 28 13.66 -2.91 -3.71
CA ARG A 28 13.79 -1.51 -3.26
C ARG A 28 12.42 -0.95 -2.89
N LEU A 29 11.39 -1.19 -3.69
CA LEU A 29 10.01 -0.77 -3.41
C LEU A 29 9.47 -1.42 -2.14
N THR A 30 9.64 -2.75 -1.98
CA THR A 30 9.19 -3.46 -0.78
C THR A 30 9.90 -2.97 0.49
N ARG A 31 11.22 -2.76 0.45
CA ARG A 31 11.97 -2.23 1.59
C ARG A 31 11.56 -0.80 1.95
N ALA A 32 11.35 0.06 0.96
CA ALA A 32 10.87 1.42 1.18
C ALA A 32 9.46 1.44 1.80
N PHE A 33 8.57 0.54 1.37
CA PHE A 33 7.28 0.34 2.03
C PHE A 33 7.44 -0.10 3.49
N ARG A 34 8.28 -1.11 3.76
CA ARG A 34 8.53 -1.60 5.14
C ARG A 34 9.09 -0.53 6.06
N LEU A 35 9.92 0.36 5.53
CA LEU A 35 10.45 1.49 6.28
C LEU A 35 9.34 2.47 6.69
N LEU A 36 8.45 2.84 5.76
CA LEU A 36 7.29 3.70 6.08
C LEU A 36 6.31 3.02 7.04
N GLN A 37 6.08 1.71 6.87
CA GLN A 37 5.24 0.93 7.77
C GLN A 37 5.82 0.88 9.20
N ALA A 38 7.14 0.72 9.34
CA ALA A 38 7.80 0.73 10.64
C ALA A 38 7.68 2.11 11.32
N GLU A 39 7.83 3.20 10.57
CA GLU A 39 7.66 4.56 11.09
C GLU A 39 6.25 4.82 11.59
N ARG A 40 5.21 4.29 10.91
CA ARG A 40 3.84 4.40 11.38
C ARG A 40 3.52 3.60 12.62
N HIS A 41 4.37 2.63 12.97
CA HIS A 41 4.22 1.88 14.20
C HIS A 41 4.71 2.68 15.43
N ASP A 42 5.39 3.82 15.19
CA ASP A 42 5.68 4.78 16.24
C ASP A 42 4.40 5.53 16.65
N PRO A 43 3.99 5.49 17.93
CA PRO A 43 2.77 6.13 18.41
C PRO A 43 2.71 7.63 18.14
N ASP A 44 3.86 8.33 18.09
CA ASP A 44 3.90 9.76 17.81
C ASP A 44 3.66 10.06 16.31
N ALA A 45 4.02 9.14 15.42
CA ALA A 45 3.86 9.25 13.97
C ALA A 45 2.59 8.58 13.43
N ALA A 46 1.89 7.78 14.24
CA ALA A 46 0.67 7.08 13.85
C ALA A 46 -0.46 8.02 13.39
N SER A 47 -0.45 9.27 13.89
CA SER A 47 -1.42 10.32 13.55
C SER A 47 -1.06 11.17 12.31
N ASP A 48 0.14 10.98 11.74
CA ASP A 48 0.59 11.71 10.56
C ASP A 48 -0.10 11.21 9.28
N GLU A 49 -1.07 12.00 8.80
CA GLU A 49 -1.84 11.71 7.59
C GLU A 49 -0.97 11.72 6.31
N ASN A 50 0.13 12.48 6.28
CA ASN A 50 1.05 12.53 5.14
C ASN A 50 1.90 11.26 5.08
N LEU A 51 2.36 10.79 6.24
CA LEU A 51 3.04 9.50 6.34
C LEU A 51 2.11 8.33 5.97
N ALA A 52 0.84 8.39 6.39
CA ALA A 52 -0.17 7.41 6.01
C ALA A 52 -0.41 7.37 4.49
N ALA A 53 -0.56 8.53 3.84
CA ALA A 53 -0.71 8.61 2.39
C ALA A 53 0.53 8.09 1.64
N ALA A 54 1.74 8.37 2.14
CA ALA A 54 2.99 7.85 1.58
C ALA A 54 3.07 6.31 1.69
N GLU A 55 2.66 5.75 2.83
CA GLU A 55 2.58 4.30 3.05
C GLU A 55 1.60 3.65 2.07
N HIS A 56 0.38 4.18 1.94
CA HIS A 56 -0.63 3.65 1.01
C HIS A 56 -0.16 3.68 -0.45
N TYR A 57 0.49 4.78 -0.87
CA TYR A 57 1.12 4.86 -2.19
C TYR A 57 2.14 3.74 -2.39
N MET A 58 3.05 3.55 -1.44
CA MET A 58 4.13 2.56 -1.54
C MET A 58 3.61 1.12 -1.47
N PHE A 59 2.59 0.86 -0.64
CA PHE A 59 1.91 -0.44 -0.57
C PHE A 59 1.28 -0.81 -1.92
N ALA A 60 0.50 0.11 -2.49
CA ALA A 60 -0.17 -0.13 -3.77
C ALA A 60 0.85 -0.32 -4.90
N ARG A 61 1.88 0.52 -4.94
CA ARG A 61 2.96 0.46 -5.94
C ARG A 61 3.70 -0.87 -5.87
N GLN A 62 4.21 -1.26 -4.70
CA GLN A 62 5.01 -2.49 -4.57
C GLN A 62 4.17 -3.76 -4.80
N ALA A 63 2.91 -3.77 -4.40
CA ALA A 63 2.02 -4.92 -4.58
C ALA A 63 1.64 -5.15 -6.06
N VAL A 64 1.41 -4.08 -6.83
CA VAL A 64 1.14 -4.19 -8.27
C VAL A 64 2.45 -4.45 -9.04
N ALA A 65 3.53 -3.74 -8.72
CA ALA A 65 4.84 -3.92 -9.36
C ALA A 65 5.38 -5.34 -9.19
N GLY A 66 5.26 -5.90 -7.98
CA GLY A 66 5.67 -7.27 -7.65
C GLY A 66 4.69 -8.36 -8.10
N ASN A 67 3.65 -8.01 -8.86
CA ASN A 67 2.62 -8.93 -9.34
C ASN A 67 1.88 -9.69 -8.21
N ALA A 68 1.79 -9.11 -7.02
CA ALA A 68 1.07 -9.69 -5.89
C ALA A 68 -0.44 -9.59 -6.09
N VAL A 69 -0.91 -8.46 -6.65
CA VAL A 69 -2.29 -8.21 -7.09
C VAL A 69 -2.34 -7.53 -8.45
N SER A 70 -3.49 -7.62 -9.13
CA SER A 70 -3.75 -6.86 -10.35
C SER A 70 -4.08 -5.40 -10.05
N LEU A 71 -3.83 -4.52 -11.02
CA LEU A 71 -4.26 -3.11 -10.95
C LEU A 71 -5.74 -3.00 -10.61
N THR A 72 -6.61 -3.73 -11.30
CA THR A 72 -8.06 -3.73 -11.05
C THR A 72 -8.40 -4.10 -9.61
N GLN A 73 -7.74 -5.12 -9.06
CA GLN A 73 -7.97 -5.52 -7.68
C GLN A 73 -7.48 -4.45 -6.69
N MET A 74 -6.32 -3.84 -6.94
CA MET A 74 -5.79 -2.78 -6.08
C MET A 74 -6.67 -1.52 -6.14
N LEU A 75 -7.20 -1.16 -7.31
CA LEU A 75 -8.16 -0.05 -7.46
C LEU A 75 -9.46 -0.35 -6.71
N LEU A 76 -9.96 -1.59 -6.77
CA LEU A 76 -11.13 -2.00 -6.00
C LEU A 76 -10.86 -1.96 -4.49
N LEU A 77 -9.65 -2.29 -4.04
CA LEU A 77 -9.25 -2.21 -2.64
C LEU A 77 -9.14 -0.76 -2.17
N ALA A 78 -8.53 0.10 -2.99
CA ALA A 78 -8.43 1.53 -2.72
C ALA A 78 -9.81 2.19 -2.65
N ALA A 79 -10.72 1.87 -3.58
CA ALA A 79 -12.09 2.38 -3.58
C ALA A 79 -13.00 1.73 -2.53
N GLY A 80 -12.80 0.43 -2.27
CA GLY A 80 -13.60 -0.37 -1.32
C GLY A 80 -13.34 -0.01 0.14
N HIS A 81 -12.24 0.68 0.42
CA HIS A 81 -11.94 1.19 1.75
C HIS A 81 -13.03 2.16 2.26
N ASP A 82 -13.67 2.93 1.37
CA ASP A 82 -14.79 3.81 1.72
C ASP A 82 -16.11 3.07 1.89
N THR A 83 -16.46 2.16 0.97
CA THR A 83 -17.78 1.50 0.98
C THR A 83 -17.92 0.47 2.08
N THR A 84 -16.86 -0.30 2.34
CA THR A 84 -16.86 -1.32 3.39
C THR A 84 -16.85 -0.66 4.76
N ARG A 85 -16.07 0.41 4.96
CA ARG A 85 -16.05 1.16 6.22
C ARG A 85 -17.34 1.94 6.46
N CYS A 86 -17.94 2.58 5.45
CA CYS A 86 -19.26 3.22 5.59
C CYS A 86 -20.37 2.21 5.90
N ALA A 87 -20.37 1.03 5.28
CA ALA A 87 -21.34 -0.02 5.56
C ALA A 87 -21.16 -0.59 6.97
N LEU A 88 -19.91 -0.81 7.39
CA LEU A 88 -19.54 -1.35 8.70
C LEU A 88 -19.76 -0.35 9.85
N GLN A 89 -19.49 0.94 9.64
CA GLN A 89 -19.86 2.03 10.57
C GLN A 89 -21.37 2.16 10.73
N ARG A 90 -22.16 2.00 9.66
CA ARG A 90 -23.64 2.06 9.73
C ARG A 90 -24.26 0.92 10.54
N ILE A 91 -23.56 -0.20 10.72
CA ILE A 91 -24.03 -1.36 11.50
C ILE A 91 -23.31 -1.51 12.85
N GLY A 92 -22.52 -0.52 13.26
CA GLY A 92 -21.83 -0.51 14.55
C GLY A 92 -20.67 -1.49 14.69
N TYR A 93 -20.16 -2.03 13.58
CA TYR A 93 -19.07 -3.02 13.59
C TYR A 93 -17.83 -2.40 12.98
N CYS A 94 -16.91 -1.86 13.78
CA CYS A 94 -15.55 -1.58 13.31
C CYS A 94 -14.72 -2.84 13.54
N PRO A 95 -14.22 -3.52 12.49
CA PRO A 95 -13.20 -4.52 12.71
C PRO A 95 -11.96 -3.78 13.24
N ASP A 96 -11.63 -4.03 14.51
CA ASP A 96 -10.37 -3.62 15.12
C ASP A 96 -9.21 -4.23 14.33
N THR A 97 -8.77 -3.54 13.28
CA THR A 97 -7.40 -3.69 12.81
C THR A 97 -6.54 -3.10 13.89
N ALA A 98 -5.67 -3.91 14.50
CA ALA A 98 -4.85 -3.62 15.68
C ALA A 98 -3.80 -2.49 15.53
N ASN A 99 -4.08 -1.50 14.67
CA ASN A 99 -3.48 -0.19 14.65
C ASN A 99 -4.61 0.76 14.25
N ASP A 100 -5.24 1.38 15.25
CA ASP A 100 -6.27 2.42 15.08
C ASP A 100 -5.59 3.73 14.68
N SER A 101 -4.78 3.65 13.62
CA SER A 101 -4.16 4.78 12.96
C SER A 101 -5.27 5.42 12.12
N THR A 102 -5.67 6.63 12.53
CA THR A 102 -6.49 7.64 11.84
C THR A 102 -7.03 7.24 10.46
N PRO A 103 -8.35 7.44 10.18
CA PRO A 103 -8.95 7.09 8.90
C PRO A 103 -8.12 7.62 7.74
N ALA A 104 -7.84 6.75 6.77
CA ALA A 104 -7.33 7.17 5.47
C ALA A 104 -8.27 8.25 4.94
N SER A 105 -7.81 9.50 4.91
CA SER A 105 -8.57 10.60 4.30
C SER A 105 -8.81 10.29 2.82
N GLN A 106 -9.83 10.89 2.19
CA GLN A 106 -10.07 10.73 0.75
C GLN A 106 -8.80 11.01 -0.09
N ASP A 107 -7.95 11.93 0.38
CA ASP A 107 -6.67 12.24 -0.25
C ASP A 107 -5.69 11.05 -0.21
N SER A 108 -5.70 10.28 0.88
CA SER A 108 -4.88 9.07 1.05
C SER A 108 -5.26 7.95 0.07
N ILE A 109 -6.53 7.88 -0.34
CA ILE A 109 -7.01 6.96 -1.38
C ILE A 109 -6.46 7.36 -2.75
N GLY A 110 -6.43 8.67 -3.06
CA GLY A 110 -5.83 9.19 -4.28
C GLY A 110 -4.36 8.77 -4.42
N TRP A 111 -3.62 8.78 -3.30
CA TRP A 111 -2.25 8.28 -3.25
C TRP A 111 -2.12 6.77 -3.46
N ALA A 112 -3.03 5.95 -2.92
CA ALA A 112 -3.07 4.51 -3.21
C ALA A 112 -3.32 4.22 -4.71
N VAL A 113 -4.27 4.94 -5.33
CA VAL A 113 -4.58 4.82 -6.77
C VAL A 113 -3.38 5.22 -7.62
N ALA A 114 -2.75 6.35 -7.30
CA ALA A 114 -1.54 6.81 -7.99
C ALA A 114 -0.40 5.78 -7.85
N GLY A 115 -0.23 5.20 -6.66
CA GLY A 115 0.73 4.13 -6.40
C GLY A 115 0.48 2.91 -7.27
N ALA A 116 -0.77 2.45 -7.35
CA ALA A 116 -1.16 1.31 -8.18
C ALA A 116 -0.86 1.52 -9.67
N MET A 117 -1.14 2.71 -10.21
CA MET A 117 -0.87 3.04 -11.62
C MET A 117 0.62 3.05 -11.93
N VAL A 118 1.43 3.64 -11.04
CA VAL A 118 2.89 3.60 -11.19
C VAL A 118 3.41 2.18 -11.03
N GLY A 119 2.86 1.40 -10.10
CA GLY A 119 3.21 0.00 -9.90
C GLY A 119 2.93 -0.86 -11.13
N GLU A 120 1.84 -0.61 -11.85
CA GLU A 120 1.56 -1.30 -13.12
C GLU A 120 2.59 -0.93 -14.20
N THR A 121 3.02 0.32 -14.25
CA THR A 121 4.09 0.76 -15.14
C THR A 121 5.41 0.06 -14.79
N ASP A 122 5.77 0.02 -13.51
CA ASP A 122 6.96 -0.68 -13.02
C ASP A 122 6.90 -2.18 -13.34
N ARG A 123 5.73 -2.82 -13.17
CA ARG A 123 5.51 -4.24 -13.52
C ARG A 123 5.81 -4.48 -15.01
N GLN A 124 5.33 -3.62 -15.89
CA GLN A 124 5.55 -3.77 -17.34
C GLN A 124 7.03 -3.59 -17.71
N ILE A 125 7.76 -2.72 -17.01
CA ILE A 125 9.19 -2.47 -17.22
C ILE A 125 10.04 -3.63 -16.68
N TYR A 126 9.81 -4.03 -15.43
CA TYR A 126 10.69 -4.95 -14.71
C TYR A 126 10.25 -6.43 -14.76
N LEU A 127 9.00 -6.69 -15.12
CA LEU A 127 8.43 -8.03 -15.34
C LEU A 127 7.70 -8.10 -16.69
N PRO A 128 8.39 -7.83 -17.82
CA PRO A 128 7.75 -7.81 -19.14
C PRO A 128 7.14 -9.18 -19.47
N GLY A 129 5.92 -9.17 -20.00
CA GLY A 129 5.18 -10.40 -20.34
C GLY A 129 4.54 -11.13 -19.14
N SER A 130 4.72 -10.65 -17.91
CA SER A 130 3.95 -11.17 -16.78
C SER A 130 2.46 -10.86 -16.97
N THR A 131 1.61 -11.82 -16.63
CA THR A 131 0.16 -11.60 -16.54
C THR A 131 -0.21 -11.21 -15.11
N PRO A 132 -1.10 -10.22 -14.92
CA PRO A 132 -1.61 -9.89 -13.60
C PRO A 132 -2.22 -11.13 -12.95
N PRO A 133 -2.04 -11.34 -11.63
CA PRO A 133 -2.64 -12.47 -10.97
C PRO A 133 -4.18 -12.38 -11.04
N PRO A 134 -4.88 -13.52 -11.03
CA PRO A 134 -6.32 -13.54 -10.84
C PRO A 134 -6.68 -12.89 -9.50
N PHE A 135 -7.95 -12.47 -9.38
CA PHE A 135 -8.44 -11.82 -8.16
C PHE A 135 -8.20 -12.68 -6.91
N LYS A 136 -7.52 -12.12 -5.91
CA LYS A 136 -7.18 -12.78 -4.64
C LYS A 136 -8.00 -12.21 -3.48
N ALA A 137 -9.13 -12.84 -3.14
CA ALA A 137 -9.98 -12.39 -2.04
C ALA A 137 -9.24 -12.23 -0.69
N ALA A 138 -8.26 -13.10 -0.41
CA ALA A 138 -7.43 -13.04 0.80
C ALA A 138 -6.64 -11.72 0.93
N PHE A 139 -6.29 -11.08 -0.19
CA PHE A 139 -5.59 -9.80 -0.17
C PHE A 139 -6.52 -8.65 0.23
N MET A 140 -7.84 -8.80 0.03
CA MET A 140 -8.83 -7.81 0.47
C MET A 140 -9.15 -7.91 1.97
N THR A 141 -8.97 -9.09 2.57
CA THR A 141 -9.29 -9.32 4.00
C THR A 141 -8.09 -9.17 4.93
N ALA A 142 -6.85 -9.36 4.45
CA ALA A 142 -5.67 -9.39 5.32
C ALA A 142 -5.08 -8.02 5.68
N GLY A 143 -5.42 -6.94 4.96
CA GLY A 143 -4.73 -5.65 5.11
C GLY A 143 -3.20 -5.76 4.93
N PRO A 144 -2.43 -4.68 5.15
CA PRO A 144 -0.98 -4.68 4.97
C PRO A 144 -0.18 -5.47 6.05
N ALA A 145 -0.82 -6.37 6.83
CA ALA A 145 -0.15 -7.11 7.89
C ALA A 145 -0.45 -8.61 7.86
N ARG A 146 0.43 -9.38 7.20
CA ARG A 146 1.20 -10.51 7.78
C ARG A 146 1.92 -11.24 6.66
N GLU A 147 3.21 -10.94 6.52
CA GLU A 147 4.12 -11.75 5.72
C GLU A 147 4.40 -13.05 6.50
N GLY A 148 3.71 -14.11 6.07
CA GLY A 148 3.93 -15.47 6.54
C GLY A 148 3.43 -16.55 5.56
N SER A 149 2.83 -16.18 4.43
CA SER A 149 2.17 -17.16 3.53
C SER A 149 2.59 -17.11 2.06
N TYR A 150 3.55 -16.27 1.65
CA TYR A 150 4.04 -16.24 0.26
C TYR A 150 5.26 -17.13 0.00
N ALA A 151 5.52 -18.12 0.87
CA ALA A 151 6.52 -19.16 0.65
C ALA A 151 5.85 -20.51 0.35
N ALA A 152 5.12 -20.62 -0.76
CA ALA A 152 4.73 -21.92 -1.35
C ALA A 152 4.13 -21.73 -2.76
N ALA A 153 4.97 -21.44 -3.75
CA ALA A 153 4.63 -21.69 -5.15
C ALA A 153 5.91 -22.03 -5.95
N LYS A 154 6.67 -23.01 -5.45
CA LYS A 154 7.56 -23.83 -6.25
C LYS A 154 7.57 -25.25 -5.66
N ALA A 155 6.76 -26.11 -6.26
CA ALA A 155 7.04 -27.52 -6.53
C ALA A 155 6.08 -27.94 -7.64
#